data_AF-A0A936MGG4-F1
#
_entry.id   AF-A0A936MGG4-F1
#
_cell.length_a   1.000
_cell.length_b   1.000
_cell.length_c   1.000
_cell.angle_alpha   90.00
_cell.angle_beta   90.00
_cell.angle_gamma   90.00
#
_symmetry.space_group_name_H-M   'P 1'
#
loop_
_entity.id
_entity.type
_entity.pdbx_description
1 polymer ?
#
loop_
_entity_poly.entity_id
_entity_poly.type
_entity_poly.pdbx_seq_one_letter_code
_entity_poly.pdbx_strand_id
1 'polypeptide(L)'
;MADDKSKKPKINLKDRLGKTNIGTQSVPLPVPGGSQPSSPGAPQGIAPPPGITPGIPVPPFAGAKPAVSEPPPKPTVVQQTIKVEVGEEIIKEREKAKKTLIGAAIGTALLGIGLGYVVGGQAAKADRGKQVIANAKALMGDIKGANEKMKELDNLLAESADKLQKKEYPAELSAQLGAVNIPFDATKVDGSAISGLKPSALRQLLKFTSSCEALNENKDKLKRLLDFVKDPVTKAWKEEKEPVMNFSVLFRSDQKGVIAEFVPNKEPFALGKDWPATYTITKIERGKPAEKKLNRYTKGDLPGQDIVVPIDPASTAVFTSEEAMRNLRKAFVDLRKELKGDESDPQNPVTGTIELGDGLLSELQKVTAGG
;
A
#
# COMPACT_ATOMS: atom_id res chain seq x y z
N MET A 1 -38.76 33.26 -38.91
CA MET A 1 -38.39 33.29 -37.48
C MET A 1 -36.92 32.91 -37.41
N ALA A 2 -36.08 33.73 -36.79
CA ALA A 2 -34.62 33.55 -36.77
C ALA A 2 -34.07 33.67 -35.35
N ASP A 3 -33.01 32.91 -35.12
CA ASP A 3 -32.09 32.80 -33.98
C ASP A 3 -32.30 33.65 -32.72
N ASP A 4 -32.39 32.97 -31.57
CA ASP A 4 -31.76 33.44 -30.34
C ASP A 4 -30.81 32.36 -29.78
N LYS A 5 -29.53 32.73 -29.62
CA LYS A 5 -28.47 31.90 -29.02
C LYS A 5 -27.90 32.67 -27.82
N SER A 6 -28.50 32.44 -26.65
CA SER A 6 -28.02 32.99 -25.39
C SER A 6 -26.59 32.51 -25.05
N LYS A 7 -25.70 33.47 -24.75
CA LYS A 7 -24.24 33.29 -24.65
C LYS A 7 -23.81 32.63 -23.33
N LYS A 8 -22.82 31.72 -23.38
CA LYS A 8 -22.07 31.26 -22.19
C LYS A 8 -21.14 32.39 -21.68
N PRO A 9 -20.97 32.58 -20.36
CA PRO A 9 -20.04 33.58 -19.81
C PRO A 9 -18.58 33.18 -20.05
N LYS A 10 -17.74 34.16 -20.43
CA LYS A 10 -16.28 33.97 -20.58
C LYS A 10 -15.61 34.06 -19.22
N ILE A 11 -14.96 32.98 -18.79
CA ILE A 11 -14.11 32.97 -17.60
C ILE A 11 -12.77 33.65 -17.94
N ASN A 12 -12.46 34.77 -17.30
CA ASN A 12 -11.15 35.42 -17.42
C ASN A 12 -10.10 34.68 -16.60
N LEU A 13 -9.10 34.08 -17.27
CA LEU A 13 -8.00 33.37 -16.60
C LEU A 13 -7.07 34.32 -15.81
N LYS A 14 -7.05 35.61 -16.13
CA LYS A 14 -6.16 36.60 -15.49
C LYS A 14 -6.50 36.84 -14.01
N ASP A 15 -7.75 36.65 -13.61
CA ASP A 15 -8.20 36.89 -12.23
C ASP A 15 -8.01 35.67 -11.31
N ARG A 16 -7.57 34.53 -11.88
CA ARG A 16 -7.26 33.29 -11.12
C ARG A 16 -5.77 32.97 -11.03
N LEU A 17 -4.90 33.77 -11.66
CA LEU A 17 -3.45 33.61 -11.53
C LEU A 17 -2.94 34.46 -10.35
N GLY A 18 -3.02 33.87 -9.16
CA GLY A 18 -2.54 34.50 -7.92
C GLY A 18 -1.06 34.92 -8.01
N LYS A 19 -0.75 36.06 -7.39
CA LYS A 19 0.56 36.73 -7.46
C LYS A 19 1.68 35.85 -6.90
N THR A 20 2.66 35.49 -7.72
CA THR A 20 3.91 34.86 -7.29
C THR A 20 4.80 35.87 -6.57
N ASN A 21 5.08 35.67 -5.28
CA ASN A 21 6.21 36.32 -4.62
C ASN A 21 7.47 35.48 -4.86
N ILE A 22 8.37 35.96 -5.72
CA ILE A 22 9.69 35.34 -5.94
C ILE A 22 10.68 35.97 -4.97
N GLY A 23 10.98 35.25 -3.89
CA GLY A 23 12.10 35.58 -2.99
C GLY A 23 13.42 35.15 -3.61
N THR A 24 14.41 36.04 -3.63
CA THR A 24 15.74 35.79 -4.18
C THR A 24 16.60 34.93 -3.26
N GLN A 25 16.97 33.72 -3.70
CA GLN A 25 18.18 33.04 -3.24
C GLN A 25 18.94 32.46 -4.44
N SER A 26 20.23 32.81 -4.54
CA SER A 26 21.14 32.41 -5.60
C SER A 26 21.88 31.11 -5.23
N VAL A 27 21.87 30.13 -6.13
CA VAL A 27 22.67 28.90 -6.03
C VAL A 27 23.61 28.83 -7.24
N PRO A 28 24.92 28.57 -7.07
CA PRO A 28 25.88 28.59 -8.18
C PRO A 28 25.80 27.32 -9.05
N LEU A 29 26.02 27.47 -10.37
CA LEU A 29 26.15 26.36 -11.31
C LEU A 29 27.61 25.88 -11.42
N PRO A 30 27.87 24.57 -11.60
CA PRO A 30 29.15 24.05 -12.07
C PRO A 30 29.22 23.99 -13.62
N VAL A 31 30.44 24.09 -14.15
CA VAL A 31 30.81 24.07 -15.58
C VAL A 31 31.10 22.62 -16.05
N PRO A 32 30.79 22.23 -17.31
CA PRO A 32 31.05 20.86 -17.80
C PRO A 32 32.39 20.69 -18.55
N GLY A 33 33.07 19.54 -18.37
CA GLY A 33 34.03 19.02 -19.38
C GLY A 33 35.21 18.12 -18.90
N GLY A 34 35.15 16.80 -19.21
CA GLY A 34 36.29 15.86 -19.27
C GLY A 34 36.80 15.27 -17.93
N SER A 35 37.22 14.00 -17.81
CA SER A 35 37.25 12.86 -18.77
C SER A 35 37.39 11.50 -18.03
N GLN A 36 36.81 10.42 -18.56
CA GLN A 36 36.93 9.01 -18.11
C GLN A 36 38.31 8.39 -18.48
N PRO A 37 38.77 7.24 -17.93
CA PRO A 37 38.07 5.93 -17.71
C PRO A 37 38.23 5.35 -16.26
N SER A 38 37.74 4.17 -15.81
CA SER A 38 36.82 3.10 -16.29
C SER A 38 36.26 2.28 -15.08
N SER A 39 35.53 1.16 -15.34
CA SER A 39 35.00 0.16 -14.37
C SER A 39 35.63 -1.24 -14.60
N PRO A 40 35.31 -2.37 -13.88
CA PRO A 40 34.15 -2.65 -13.00
C PRO A 40 34.44 -3.45 -11.68
N GLY A 41 33.40 -3.64 -10.84
CA GLY A 41 33.39 -4.66 -9.75
C GLY A 41 32.20 -4.55 -8.78
N ALA A 42 31.45 -5.65 -8.56
CA ALA A 42 30.19 -5.69 -7.79
C ALA A 42 30.37 -6.16 -6.32
N PRO A 43 29.37 -5.99 -5.42
CA PRO A 43 29.57 -6.09 -3.96
C PRO A 43 29.12 -7.42 -3.32
N GLN A 44 29.82 -7.82 -2.24
CA GLN A 44 29.40 -8.75 -1.15
C GLN A 44 30.57 -8.82 -0.12
N GLY A 45 30.40 -9.20 1.14
CA GLY A 45 29.21 -9.64 1.87
C GLY A 45 29.49 -9.75 3.39
N ILE A 46 28.45 -10.02 4.18
CA ILE A 46 28.52 -10.15 5.66
C ILE A 46 28.88 -11.60 6.03
N ALA A 47 29.57 -11.79 7.16
CA ALA A 47 30.22 -13.06 7.53
C ALA A 47 29.26 -14.21 7.95
N PRO A 48 29.66 -15.49 7.72
CA PRO A 48 29.00 -16.66 8.28
C PRO A 48 29.51 -17.03 9.70
N PRO A 49 28.67 -17.64 10.56
CA PRO A 49 29.05 -18.19 11.87
C PRO A 49 29.72 -19.58 11.77
N PRO A 50 30.31 -20.12 12.87
CA PRO A 50 31.52 -20.95 12.78
C PRO A 50 31.29 -22.47 12.70
N GLY A 51 32.24 -23.18 12.06
CA GLY A 51 32.30 -24.65 11.99
C GLY A 51 33.67 -25.18 11.58
N ILE A 52 34.49 -25.52 12.59
CA ILE A 52 35.68 -26.39 12.60
C ILE A 52 36.07 -27.17 11.32
N THR A 53 37.31 -26.97 10.87
CA THR A 53 38.15 -27.96 10.16
C THR A 53 39.59 -27.95 10.71
N PRO A 54 40.21 -29.10 10.99
CA PRO A 54 41.59 -29.17 11.47
C PRO A 54 42.60 -29.49 10.36
N GLY A 55 43.77 -28.84 10.40
CA GLY A 55 44.97 -29.25 9.67
C GLY A 55 45.45 -28.26 8.58
N ILE A 56 46.79 -28.19 8.44
CA ILE A 56 47.63 -27.35 7.55
C ILE A 56 48.29 -26.17 8.30
N PRO A 57 49.62 -25.92 8.14
CA PRO A 57 50.45 -25.37 9.21
C PRO A 57 50.71 -23.85 9.12
N VAL A 58 51.16 -23.29 10.25
CA VAL A 58 51.35 -21.84 10.48
C VAL A 58 52.72 -21.34 9.97
N PRO A 59 52.79 -20.26 9.17
CA PRO A 59 54.05 -19.63 8.77
C PRO A 59 54.63 -18.69 9.86
N PRO A 60 55.94 -18.38 9.81
CA PRO A 60 56.70 -17.97 11.00
C PRO A 60 56.78 -16.45 11.22
N PHE A 61 55.75 -15.84 11.81
CA PHE A 61 55.81 -14.49 12.40
C PHE A 61 55.06 -14.40 13.73
N ALA A 62 55.51 -15.19 14.72
CA ALA A 62 54.99 -15.16 16.08
C ALA A 62 55.55 -13.96 16.88
N GLY A 63 55.01 -12.77 16.63
CA GLY A 63 55.23 -11.57 17.45
C GLY A 63 54.36 -11.58 18.73
N ALA A 64 54.87 -11.03 19.83
CA ALA A 64 54.29 -11.16 21.16
C ALA A 64 52.92 -10.45 21.35
N LYS A 65 52.05 -11.04 22.19
CA LYS A 65 50.82 -10.41 22.68
C LYS A 65 51.13 -9.36 23.76
N PRO A 66 50.56 -8.14 23.71
CA PRO A 66 50.40 -7.31 24.90
C PRO A 66 49.29 -7.87 25.81
N ALA A 67 49.40 -7.63 27.11
CA ALA A 67 48.49 -8.16 28.13
C ALA A 67 47.12 -7.45 28.15
N VAL A 68 46.08 -8.17 28.55
CA VAL A 68 44.72 -7.64 28.77
C VAL A 68 44.65 -7.02 30.17
N SER A 69 44.29 -5.74 30.25
CA SER A 69 43.98 -5.04 31.51
C SER A 69 42.50 -5.19 31.88
N GLU A 70 42.21 -5.44 33.16
CA GLU A 70 40.84 -5.52 33.68
C GLU A 70 40.09 -4.16 33.59
N PRO A 71 38.77 -4.17 33.37
CA PRO A 71 37.95 -2.96 33.40
C PRO A 71 37.64 -2.50 34.86
N PRO A 72 37.87 -1.23 35.22
CA PRO A 72 37.55 -0.71 36.56
C PRO A 72 36.03 -0.52 36.79
N PRO A 73 35.56 -0.53 38.05
CA PRO A 73 34.13 -0.50 38.39
C PRO A 73 33.44 0.88 38.22
N LYS A 74 32.11 0.83 38.10
CA LYS A 74 31.19 1.95 37.80
C LYS A 74 31.23 3.13 38.81
N PRO A 75 31.06 4.38 38.32
CA PRO A 75 30.51 5.48 39.11
C PRO A 75 28.97 5.44 39.18
N THR A 76 28.42 5.79 40.33
CA THR A 76 26.97 5.88 40.60
C THR A 76 26.35 7.14 39.97
N VAL A 77 25.14 7.02 39.41
CA VAL A 77 24.37 8.17 38.89
C VAL A 77 23.91 9.07 40.04
N VAL A 78 24.39 10.30 40.05
CA VAL A 78 23.90 11.35 40.95
C VAL A 78 22.59 11.92 40.40
N GLN A 79 21.53 11.93 41.19
CA GLN A 79 20.26 12.58 40.84
C GLN A 79 20.46 14.08 40.68
N GLN A 80 20.22 14.61 39.47
CA GLN A 80 20.10 16.06 39.28
C GLN A 80 18.78 16.55 39.90
N THR A 81 18.88 17.27 41.01
CA THR A 81 17.74 17.88 41.69
C THR A 81 17.30 19.13 40.92
N ILE A 82 16.20 19.05 40.18
CA ILE A 82 15.57 20.22 39.57
C ILE A 82 14.98 21.08 40.69
N LYS A 83 15.63 22.22 40.98
CA LYS A 83 15.05 23.26 41.84
C LYS A 83 13.86 23.89 41.12
N VAL A 84 12.65 23.56 41.56
CA VAL A 84 11.44 24.34 41.26
C VAL A 84 11.28 25.35 42.39
N GLU A 85 11.46 26.63 42.08
CA GLU A 85 11.17 27.72 43.02
C GLU A 85 9.65 27.88 43.12
N VAL A 86 9.06 27.25 44.14
CA VAL A 86 7.63 27.35 44.45
C VAL A 86 7.40 28.65 45.21
N GLY A 87 6.72 29.61 44.57
CA GLY A 87 6.37 30.91 45.18
C GLY A 87 5.53 30.78 46.46
N GLU A 88 5.76 31.68 47.41
CA GLU A 88 5.24 31.60 48.79
C GLU A 88 3.71 31.62 48.93
N GLU A 89 2.94 32.04 47.92
CA GLU A 89 1.48 32.15 48.04
C GLU A 89 0.75 30.79 48.12
N ILE A 90 1.32 29.71 47.59
CA ILE A 90 0.67 28.37 47.62
C ILE A 90 0.78 27.70 49.01
N ILE A 91 1.62 28.23 49.91
CA ILE A 91 1.89 27.61 51.22
C ILE A 91 0.74 27.84 52.21
N LYS A 92 0.06 29.00 52.16
CA LYS A 92 -1.04 29.34 53.10
C LYS A 92 -2.34 28.57 52.87
N GLU A 93 -2.67 28.18 51.64
CA GLU A 93 -3.85 27.34 51.38
C GLU A 93 -3.62 25.87 51.79
N ARG A 94 -2.38 25.37 51.70
CA ARG A 94 -2.05 23.98 52.10
C ARG A 94 -2.05 23.74 53.61
N GLU A 95 -1.91 24.75 54.46
CA GLU A 95 -2.08 24.56 55.91
C GLU A 95 -3.54 24.34 56.32
N LYS A 96 -4.47 25.08 55.71
CA LYS A 96 -5.90 25.00 56.07
C LYS A 96 -6.52 23.65 55.69
N ALA A 97 -6.05 23.02 54.62
CA ALA A 97 -6.46 21.68 54.20
C ALA A 97 -5.83 20.54 55.05
N LYS A 98 -4.62 20.74 55.62
CA LYS A 98 -3.93 19.69 56.39
C LYS A 98 -4.60 19.36 57.72
N LYS A 99 -5.24 20.32 58.39
CA LYS A 99 -5.92 20.05 59.68
C LYS A 99 -7.18 19.19 59.56
N THR A 100 -7.89 19.25 58.43
CA THR A 100 -9.08 18.40 58.20
C THR A 100 -8.73 16.99 57.73
N LEU A 101 -7.60 16.81 57.02
CA LEU A 101 -7.21 15.51 56.48
C LEU A 101 -6.49 14.61 57.50
N ILE A 102 -5.77 15.19 58.47
CA ILE A 102 -5.02 14.42 59.48
C ILE A 102 -5.94 13.82 60.56
N GLY A 103 -7.09 14.47 60.85
CA GLY A 103 -8.08 13.94 61.80
C GLY A 103 -8.78 12.65 61.34
N ALA A 104 -8.92 12.44 60.03
CA ALA A 104 -9.57 11.26 59.46
C ALA A 104 -8.63 10.06 59.24
N ALA A 105 -7.31 10.29 59.20
CA ALA A 105 -6.32 9.26 58.87
C ALA A 105 -5.76 8.50 60.10
N ILE A 106 -5.97 9.00 61.32
CA ILE A 106 -5.43 8.40 62.55
C ILE A 106 -6.39 7.36 63.17
N GLY A 107 -7.69 7.46 62.90
CA GLY A 107 -8.70 6.52 63.43
C GLY A 107 -8.71 5.12 62.79
N THR A 108 -8.19 4.97 61.56
CA THR A 108 -8.24 3.70 60.79
C THR A 108 -6.93 2.90 60.83
N ALA A 109 -5.81 3.49 61.27
CA ALA A 109 -4.50 2.84 61.25
C ALA A 109 -4.31 1.78 62.37
N LEU A 110 -5.08 1.84 63.46
CA LEU A 110 -4.92 0.96 64.64
C LEU A 110 -5.90 -0.24 64.69
N LEU A 111 -6.74 -0.43 63.67
CA LEU A 111 -7.62 -1.61 63.52
C LEU A 111 -7.38 -2.37 62.19
N GLY A 112 -6.38 -1.97 61.40
CA GLY A 112 -6.12 -2.53 60.05
C GLY A 112 -5.06 -3.63 59.96
N ILE A 113 -4.23 -3.82 60.98
CA ILE A 113 -3.09 -4.75 60.97
C ILE A 113 -3.56 -6.16 61.34
N GLY A 114 -4.25 -6.82 60.40
CA GLY A 114 -4.70 -8.20 60.54
C GLY A 114 -5.52 -8.74 59.35
N LEU A 115 -6.26 -7.86 58.64
CA LEU A 115 -7.18 -8.29 57.56
C LEU A 115 -7.01 -7.52 56.23
N GLY A 116 -6.20 -6.45 56.18
CA GLY A 116 -6.13 -5.55 55.03
C GLY A 116 -5.59 -6.15 53.71
N TYR A 117 -4.67 -7.12 53.77
CA TYR A 117 -3.96 -7.61 52.58
C TYR A 117 -4.74 -8.62 51.73
N VAL A 118 -5.78 -9.26 52.29
CA VAL A 118 -6.59 -10.27 51.59
C VAL A 118 -7.83 -9.65 50.94
N VAL A 119 -8.45 -8.66 51.60
CA VAL A 119 -9.67 -8.00 51.10
C VAL A 119 -9.38 -7.07 49.92
N GLY A 120 -8.33 -6.24 50.00
CA GLY A 120 -7.94 -5.36 48.89
C GLY A 120 -7.53 -6.14 47.63
N GLY A 121 -6.92 -7.31 47.80
CA GLY A 121 -6.51 -8.18 46.70
C GLY A 121 -7.67 -8.83 45.94
N GLN A 122 -8.84 -9.04 46.58
CA GLN A 122 -10.02 -9.55 45.89
C GLN A 122 -10.82 -8.43 45.20
N ALA A 123 -11.00 -7.27 45.84
CA ALA A 123 -11.63 -6.12 45.20
C ALA A 123 -10.87 -5.70 43.92
N ALA A 124 -9.53 -5.56 44.00
CA ALA A 124 -8.70 -5.22 42.84
C ALA A 124 -8.71 -6.31 41.74
N LYS A 125 -8.96 -7.58 42.07
CA LYS A 125 -9.18 -8.64 41.06
C LYS A 125 -10.56 -8.53 40.41
N ALA A 126 -11.61 -8.26 41.18
CA ALA A 126 -12.97 -8.09 40.66
C ALA A 126 -13.06 -6.89 39.71
N ASP A 127 -12.46 -5.75 40.08
CA ASP A 127 -12.49 -4.55 39.23
C ASP A 127 -11.63 -4.69 37.97
N ARG A 128 -10.48 -5.39 38.05
CA ARG A 128 -9.75 -5.82 36.85
C ARG A 128 -10.60 -6.74 35.97
N GLY A 129 -11.31 -7.72 36.54
CA GLY A 129 -12.21 -8.61 35.79
C GLY A 129 -13.27 -7.83 35.00
N LYS A 130 -13.97 -6.89 35.66
CA LYS A 130 -14.93 -5.98 35.00
C LYS A 130 -14.30 -5.19 33.86
N GLN A 131 -13.08 -4.66 34.06
CA GLN A 131 -12.37 -3.90 33.03
C GLN A 131 -11.98 -4.77 31.83
N VAL A 132 -11.51 -6.00 32.04
CA VAL A 132 -11.22 -6.97 30.97
C VAL A 132 -12.49 -7.29 30.17
N ILE A 133 -13.63 -7.51 30.85
CA ILE A 133 -14.92 -7.77 30.19
C ILE A 133 -15.38 -6.54 29.38
N ALA A 134 -15.23 -5.34 29.91
CA ALA A 134 -15.60 -4.10 29.21
C ALA A 134 -14.75 -3.89 27.95
N ASN A 135 -13.43 -4.09 28.06
CA ASN A 135 -12.50 -3.97 26.94
C ASN A 135 -12.76 -5.03 25.86
N ALA A 136 -12.99 -6.29 26.27
CA ALA A 136 -13.38 -7.36 25.35
C ALA A 136 -14.69 -7.05 24.61
N LYS A 137 -15.70 -6.48 25.28
CA LYS A 137 -16.96 -6.06 24.64
C LYS A 137 -16.76 -4.92 23.63
N ALA A 138 -15.92 -3.93 23.95
CA ALA A 138 -15.59 -2.85 23.01
C ALA A 138 -14.89 -3.41 21.75
N LEU A 139 -13.88 -4.27 21.96
CA LEU A 139 -13.13 -4.94 20.90
C LEU A 139 -14.03 -5.81 20.01
N MET A 140 -15.00 -6.54 20.60
CA MET A 140 -16.03 -7.28 19.84
C MET A 140 -16.90 -6.36 18.97
N GLY A 141 -17.15 -5.12 19.39
CA GLY A 141 -17.86 -4.12 18.58
C GLY A 141 -17.03 -3.71 17.36
N ASP A 142 -15.77 -3.35 17.56
CA ASP A 142 -14.85 -2.97 16.49
C ASP A 142 -14.61 -4.11 15.47
N ILE A 143 -14.42 -5.35 15.93
CA ILE A 143 -14.27 -6.52 15.05
C ILE A 143 -15.55 -6.78 14.23
N LYS A 144 -16.74 -6.59 14.81
CA LYS A 144 -18.01 -6.72 14.06
C LYS A 144 -18.11 -5.69 12.94
N GLY A 145 -17.82 -4.42 13.24
CA GLY A 145 -17.81 -3.36 12.23
C GLY A 145 -16.78 -3.60 11.12
N ALA A 146 -15.62 -4.18 11.47
CA ALA A 146 -14.62 -4.64 10.50
C ALA A 146 -15.14 -5.78 9.61
N ASN A 147 -15.75 -6.81 10.21
CA ASN A 147 -16.32 -7.95 9.47
C ASN A 147 -17.49 -7.54 8.58
N GLU A 148 -18.32 -6.57 8.98
CA GLU A 148 -19.37 -5.99 8.14
C GLU A 148 -18.78 -5.27 6.91
N LYS A 149 -17.75 -4.42 7.11
CA LYS A 149 -17.07 -3.74 6.00
C LYS A 149 -16.28 -4.67 5.07
N MET A 150 -15.75 -5.77 5.59
CA MET A 150 -15.16 -6.83 4.76
C MET A 150 -16.19 -7.62 3.94
N LYS A 151 -17.39 -7.83 4.47
CA LYS A 151 -18.52 -8.45 3.74
C LYS A 151 -19.05 -7.50 2.64
N GLU A 152 -19.15 -6.20 2.92
CA GLU A 152 -19.44 -5.16 1.91
C GLU A 152 -18.40 -5.17 0.78
N LEU A 153 -17.11 -5.27 1.13
CA LEU A 153 -16.02 -5.35 0.16
C LEU A 153 -16.11 -6.61 -0.73
N ASP A 154 -16.30 -7.81 -0.16
CA ASP A 154 -16.44 -9.03 -1.00
C ASP A 154 -17.63 -8.96 -1.96
N ASN A 155 -18.77 -8.40 -1.53
CA ASN A 155 -19.94 -8.23 -2.39
C ASN A 155 -19.62 -7.31 -3.58
N LEU A 156 -19.01 -6.15 -3.34
CA LEU A 156 -18.57 -5.22 -4.40
C LEU A 156 -17.58 -5.87 -5.38
N LEU A 157 -16.66 -6.69 -4.86
CA LEU A 157 -15.68 -7.44 -5.66
C LEU A 157 -16.35 -8.55 -6.48
N ALA A 158 -17.36 -9.22 -5.94
CA ALA A 158 -18.14 -10.25 -6.64
C ALA A 158 -18.94 -9.65 -7.81
N GLU A 159 -19.79 -8.66 -7.55
CA GLU A 159 -20.60 -7.98 -8.57
C GLU A 159 -19.75 -7.41 -9.70
N SER A 160 -18.57 -6.88 -9.35
CA SER A 160 -17.66 -6.28 -10.34
C SER A 160 -16.87 -7.32 -11.13
N ALA A 161 -16.52 -8.46 -10.52
CA ALA A 161 -15.99 -9.60 -11.26
C ALA A 161 -17.01 -10.12 -12.28
N ASP A 162 -18.30 -10.19 -11.91
CA ASP A 162 -19.38 -10.61 -12.83
C ASP A 162 -19.58 -9.63 -13.99
N LYS A 163 -19.48 -8.30 -13.74
CA LYS A 163 -19.48 -7.27 -14.80
C LYS A 163 -18.28 -7.47 -15.75
N LEU A 164 -17.07 -7.66 -15.21
CA LEU A 164 -15.87 -7.90 -16.00
C LEU A 164 -15.92 -9.21 -16.82
N GLN A 165 -16.62 -10.24 -16.34
CA GLN A 165 -16.90 -11.46 -17.12
C GLN A 165 -17.83 -11.17 -18.31
N LYS A 166 -18.84 -10.31 -18.14
CA LYS A 166 -19.78 -9.87 -19.18
C LYS A 166 -19.19 -8.84 -20.16
N LYS A 167 -17.91 -8.47 -20.01
CA LYS A 167 -17.23 -7.37 -20.73
C LYS A 167 -17.90 -6.01 -20.49
N GLU A 168 -18.42 -5.82 -19.28
CA GLU A 168 -18.92 -4.55 -18.76
C GLU A 168 -17.90 -3.99 -17.78
N TYR A 169 -17.50 -2.73 -17.97
CA TYR A 169 -16.50 -2.12 -17.10
C TYR A 169 -17.18 -1.58 -15.82
N PRO A 170 -16.74 -1.97 -14.61
CA PRO A 170 -17.35 -1.52 -13.36
C PRO A 170 -16.92 -0.09 -13.02
N ALA A 171 -17.46 0.90 -13.75
CA ALA A 171 -17.02 2.29 -13.72
C ALA A 171 -17.09 2.94 -12.31
N GLU A 172 -18.08 2.55 -11.51
CA GLU A 172 -18.29 3.07 -10.15
C GLU A 172 -17.40 2.40 -9.09
N LEU A 173 -16.77 1.25 -9.39
CA LEU A 173 -16.06 0.47 -8.38
C LEU A 173 -14.90 1.25 -7.75
N SER A 174 -14.16 2.05 -8.53
CA SER A 174 -13.07 2.87 -7.98
C SER A 174 -13.56 3.85 -6.90
N ALA A 175 -14.74 4.44 -7.10
CA ALA A 175 -15.38 5.29 -6.10
C ALA A 175 -15.89 4.48 -4.90
N GLN A 176 -16.54 3.33 -5.14
CA GLN A 176 -17.05 2.43 -4.09
C GLN A 176 -15.92 1.88 -3.20
N LEU A 177 -14.82 1.39 -3.77
CA LEU A 177 -13.61 0.98 -3.03
C LEU A 177 -12.99 2.13 -2.24
N GLY A 178 -13.09 3.36 -2.75
CA GLY A 178 -12.67 4.56 -2.02
C GLY A 178 -13.56 4.94 -0.83
N ALA A 179 -14.82 4.50 -0.82
CA ALA A 179 -15.76 4.71 0.29
C ALA A 179 -15.71 3.59 1.35
N VAL A 180 -15.26 2.39 0.96
CA VAL A 180 -15.01 1.30 1.92
C VAL A 180 -13.69 1.51 2.64
N ASN A 181 -13.76 1.63 3.96
CA ASN A 181 -12.61 1.51 4.86
C ASN A 181 -12.92 0.45 5.91
N ILE A 182 -12.00 -0.49 6.14
CA ILE A 182 -12.13 -1.46 7.23
C ILE A 182 -11.63 -0.76 8.50
N PRO A 183 -12.49 -0.48 9.51
CA PRO A 183 -12.17 0.38 10.65
C PRO A 183 -11.43 -0.36 11.77
N PHE A 184 -10.35 -1.06 11.43
CA PHE A 184 -9.55 -1.84 12.37
C PHE A 184 -8.06 -1.75 12.05
N ASP A 185 -7.27 -1.26 13.01
CA ASP A 185 -5.85 -0.98 12.89
C ASP A 185 -5.16 -1.13 14.27
N ALA A 186 -3.84 -0.96 14.31
CA ALA A 186 -3.05 -1.08 15.54
C ALA A 186 -3.51 -0.20 16.71
N THR A 187 -4.22 0.92 16.48
CA THR A 187 -4.75 1.78 17.58
C THR A 187 -5.86 1.09 18.37
N LYS A 188 -6.54 0.09 17.78
CA LYS A 188 -7.56 -0.73 18.45
C LYS A 188 -6.98 -1.77 19.41
N VAL A 189 -5.66 -1.92 19.44
CA VAL A 189 -4.95 -3.04 20.08
C VAL A 189 -3.95 -2.55 21.14
N ASP A 190 -4.05 -1.28 21.54
CA ASP A 190 -3.10 -0.68 22.48
C ASP A 190 -3.41 -0.95 23.97
N GLY A 191 -2.38 -0.72 24.80
CA GLY A 191 -2.48 -0.54 26.25
C GLY A 191 -3.36 -1.54 26.99
N SER A 192 -4.40 -1.03 27.65
CA SER A 192 -5.29 -1.82 28.49
C SER A 192 -6.30 -2.66 27.71
N ALA A 193 -6.56 -2.36 26.43
CA ALA A 193 -7.62 -3.02 25.65
C ALA A 193 -7.39 -4.53 25.50
N ILE A 194 -6.12 -4.94 25.41
CA ILE A 194 -5.68 -6.34 25.30
C ILE A 194 -5.28 -6.98 26.63
N SER A 195 -5.30 -6.22 27.73
CA SER A 195 -4.92 -6.73 29.05
C SER A 195 -5.91 -7.82 29.49
N GLY A 196 -5.39 -8.97 29.92
CA GLY A 196 -6.21 -10.11 30.34
C GLY A 196 -6.69 -11.05 29.20
N LEU A 197 -6.40 -10.75 27.94
CA LEU A 197 -6.64 -11.69 26.85
C LEU A 197 -5.69 -12.90 26.93
N LYS A 198 -6.19 -14.08 26.53
CA LYS A 198 -5.36 -15.29 26.42
C LYS A 198 -4.32 -15.15 25.29
N PRO A 199 -3.14 -15.79 25.37
CA PRO A 199 -2.12 -15.71 24.33
C PRO A 199 -2.61 -16.15 22.92
N SER A 200 -3.58 -17.06 22.85
CA SER A 200 -4.24 -17.46 21.59
C SER A 200 -5.02 -16.31 20.96
N ALA A 201 -5.93 -15.71 21.73
CA ALA A 201 -6.76 -14.57 21.31
C ALA A 201 -5.88 -13.35 20.96
N LEU A 202 -4.81 -13.09 21.72
CA LEU A 202 -3.86 -12.01 21.40
C LEU A 202 -3.15 -12.24 20.06
N ARG A 203 -2.70 -13.46 19.76
CA ARG A 203 -2.09 -13.78 18.45
C ARG A 203 -3.08 -13.65 17.30
N GLN A 204 -4.33 -14.10 17.49
CA GLN A 204 -5.39 -13.95 16.49
C GLN A 204 -5.72 -12.48 16.25
N LEU A 205 -5.81 -11.67 17.32
CA LEU A 205 -6.02 -10.22 17.25
C LEU A 205 -4.92 -9.50 16.49
N LEU A 206 -3.65 -9.79 16.78
CA LEU A 206 -2.51 -9.21 16.05
C LEU A 206 -2.53 -9.61 14.56
N LYS A 207 -2.81 -10.89 14.24
CA LYS A 207 -3.00 -11.33 12.85
C LYS A 207 -4.14 -10.57 12.17
N PHE A 208 -5.30 -10.48 12.83
CA PHE A 208 -6.49 -9.79 12.32
C PHE A 208 -6.22 -8.31 12.04
N THR A 209 -5.46 -7.65 12.90
CA THR A 209 -5.00 -6.27 12.72
C THR A 209 -4.18 -6.14 11.43
N SER A 210 -3.11 -6.94 11.29
CA SER A 210 -2.26 -6.90 10.09
C SER A 210 -3.03 -7.24 8.80
N SER A 211 -4.03 -8.12 8.88
CA SER A 211 -4.89 -8.46 7.73
C SER A 211 -5.86 -7.34 7.38
N CYS A 212 -6.43 -6.60 8.35
CA CYS A 212 -7.29 -5.45 8.06
C CYS A 212 -6.50 -4.30 7.40
N GLU A 213 -5.26 -4.08 7.86
CA GLU A 213 -4.34 -3.10 7.27
C GLU A 213 -3.96 -3.51 5.83
N ALA A 214 -3.54 -4.77 5.62
CA ALA A 214 -3.19 -5.30 4.31
C ALA A 214 -4.37 -5.28 3.31
N LEU A 215 -5.59 -5.62 3.76
CA LEU A 215 -6.80 -5.51 2.95
C LEU A 215 -7.08 -4.08 2.50
N ASN A 216 -6.93 -3.09 3.40
CA ASN A 216 -7.10 -1.68 3.03
C ASN A 216 -6.05 -1.24 1.99
N GLU A 217 -4.78 -1.65 2.14
CA GLU A 217 -3.76 -1.38 1.11
C GLU A 217 -4.06 -2.07 -0.23
N ASN A 218 -4.46 -3.34 -0.21
CA ASN A 218 -4.67 -4.14 -1.40
C ASN A 218 -5.92 -3.69 -2.17
N LYS A 219 -6.96 -3.26 -1.44
CA LYS A 219 -8.12 -2.51 -1.96
C LYS A 219 -7.69 -1.22 -2.67
N ASP A 220 -6.78 -0.44 -2.08
CA ASP A 220 -6.27 0.79 -2.70
C ASP A 220 -5.37 0.52 -3.93
N LYS A 221 -4.59 -0.57 -3.92
CA LYS A 221 -3.83 -1.05 -5.10
C LYS A 221 -4.79 -1.45 -6.22
N LEU A 222 -5.85 -2.20 -5.92
CA LEU A 222 -6.90 -2.56 -6.89
C LEU A 222 -7.61 -1.34 -7.46
N LYS A 223 -7.95 -0.34 -6.62
CA LYS A 223 -8.53 0.94 -7.06
C LYS A 223 -7.65 1.63 -8.11
N ARG A 224 -6.36 1.81 -7.81
CA ARG A 224 -5.40 2.42 -8.75
C ARG A 224 -5.25 1.60 -10.04
N LEU A 225 -5.28 0.27 -9.94
CA LEU A 225 -5.22 -0.62 -11.10
C LEU A 225 -6.46 -0.48 -11.99
N LEU A 226 -7.66 -0.41 -11.41
CA LEU A 226 -8.91 -0.14 -12.13
C LEU A 226 -8.78 1.15 -12.94
N ASP A 227 -8.49 2.28 -12.28
CA ASP A 227 -8.37 3.59 -12.91
C ASP A 227 -7.36 3.57 -14.07
N PHE A 228 -6.22 2.87 -13.90
CA PHE A 228 -5.18 2.72 -14.93
C PHE A 228 -5.62 1.88 -16.14
N VAL A 229 -6.32 0.76 -15.94
CA VAL A 229 -6.69 -0.16 -17.04
C VAL A 229 -8.01 0.17 -17.74
N LYS A 230 -8.78 1.14 -17.24
CA LYS A 230 -10.11 1.50 -17.76
C LYS A 230 -10.13 1.76 -19.27
N ASP A 231 -9.35 2.72 -19.75
CA ASP A 231 -9.36 3.10 -21.16
C ASP A 231 -8.77 2.00 -22.08
N PRO A 232 -7.64 1.34 -21.74
CA PRO A 232 -7.14 0.18 -22.52
C PRO A 232 -8.14 -0.98 -22.63
N VAL A 233 -8.82 -1.35 -21.54
CA VAL A 233 -9.76 -2.48 -21.52
C VAL A 233 -11.03 -2.17 -22.29
N THR A 234 -11.63 -0.99 -22.06
CA THR A 234 -12.84 -0.56 -22.78
C THR A 234 -12.59 -0.37 -24.27
N LYS A 235 -11.42 0.16 -24.65
CA LYS A 235 -10.97 0.21 -26.05
C LYS A 235 -10.90 -1.20 -26.65
N ALA A 236 -10.21 -2.14 -26.00
CA ALA A 236 -10.04 -3.48 -26.52
C ALA A 236 -11.36 -4.26 -26.70
N TRP A 237 -12.32 -4.14 -25.77
CA TRP A 237 -13.64 -4.78 -25.95
C TRP A 237 -14.48 -4.14 -27.05
N LYS A 238 -14.27 -2.85 -27.35
CA LYS A 238 -14.86 -2.24 -28.54
C LYS A 238 -14.22 -2.80 -29.80
N GLU A 239 -12.89 -2.88 -29.84
CA GLU A 239 -12.13 -3.36 -30.99
C GLU A 239 -12.28 -4.86 -31.24
N GLU A 240 -12.64 -5.65 -30.23
CA GLU A 240 -13.03 -7.05 -30.41
C GLU A 240 -14.34 -7.19 -31.21
N LYS A 241 -15.26 -6.23 -31.09
CA LYS A 241 -16.52 -6.17 -31.85
C LYS A 241 -16.36 -5.45 -33.20
N GLU A 242 -15.52 -4.42 -33.22
CA GLU A 242 -15.23 -3.58 -34.39
C GLU A 242 -13.71 -3.52 -34.62
N PRO A 243 -13.07 -4.55 -35.20
CA PRO A 243 -11.61 -4.59 -35.32
C PRO A 243 -11.07 -3.44 -36.16
N VAL A 244 -10.06 -2.73 -35.64
CA VAL A 244 -9.40 -1.61 -36.34
C VAL A 244 -7.89 -1.82 -36.42
N MET A 245 -7.33 -1.40 -37.55
CA MET A 245 -5.90 -1.34 -37.81
C MET A 245 -5.26 -0.25 -36.97
N ASN A 246 -4.94 -0.56 -35.71
CA ASN A 246 -4.25 0.34 -34.78
C ASN A 246 -2.78 0.57 -35.12
N PHE A 247 -2.14 -0.41 -35.78
CA PHE A 247 -0.70 -0.44 -35.99
C PHE A 247 -0.35 -0.82 -37.42
N SER A 248 0.87 -0.45 -37.82
CA SER A 248 1.49 -0.84 -39.09
C SER A 248 2.96 -1.19 -38.87
N VAL A 249 3.53 -1.97 -39.78
CA VAL A 249 4.98 -2.04 -39.96
C VAL A 249 5.38 -0.99 -40.99
N LEU A 250 6.23 -0.05 -40.59
CA LEU A 250 6.95 0.84 -41.49
C LEU A 250 8.18 0.11 -42.01
N PHE A 251 8.26 -0.11 -43.32
CA PHE A 251 9.50 -0.52 -43.98
C PHE A 251 10.18 0.72 -44.56
N ARG A 252 11.47 0.86 -44.26
CA ARG A 252 12.33 1.96 -44.72
C ARG A 252 13.64 1.40 -45.25
N SER A 253 14.18 2.02 -46.29
CA SER A 253 15.53 1.70 -46.77
C SER A 253 16.56 2.54 -46.03
N ASP A 254 17.66 1.92 -45.61
CA ASP A 254 18.85 2.55 -45.05
C ASP A 254 20.10 2.02 -45.76
N GLN A 255 21.27 2.64 -45.54
CA GLN A 255 22.54 2.27 -46.19
C GLN A 255 22.97 0.81 -45.96
N LYS A 256 22.37 0.13 -44.97
CA LYS A 256 22.67 -1.27 -44.60
C LYS A 256 21.58 -2.27 -45.01
N GLY A 257 20.50 -1.83 -45.66
CA GLY A 257 19.37 -2.68 -46.04
C GLY A 257 18.02 -2.12 -45.60
N VAL A 258 16.99 -2.97 -45.54
CA VAL A 258 15.64 -2.58 -45.12
C VAL A 258 15.48 -2.76 -43.61
N ILE A 259 14.93 -1.74 -42.94
CA ILE A 259 14.55 -1.77 -41.53
C ILE A 259 13.02 -1.81 -41.44
N ALA A 260 12.50 -2.65 -40.55
CA ALA A 260 11.09 -2.71 -40.18
C ALA A 260 10.88 -2.08 -38.79
N GLU A 261 10.00 -1.08 -38.69
CA GLU A 261 9.64 -0.38 -37.45
C GLU A 261 8.14 -0.62 -37.14
N PHE A 262 7.81 -1.10 -35.94
CA PHE A 262 6.42 -1.19 -35.47
C PHE A 262 5.93 0.21 -35.06
N VAL A 263 4.86 0.69 -35.70
CA VAL A 263 4.38 2.07 -35.52
C VAL A 263 2.85 2.14 -35.34
N PRO A 264 2.33 2.94 -34.39
CA PRO A 264 0.90 3.22 -34.30
C PRO A 264 0.40 4.08 -35.47
N ASN A 265 -0.79 3.74 -35.95
CA ASN A 265 -1.54 4.55 -36.91
C ASN A 265 -2.19 5.73 -36.14
N LYS A 266 -2.03 6.95 -36.64
CA LYS A 266 -2.63 8.15 -36.01
C LYS A 266 -4.16 8.08 -36.02
N GLU A 267 -4.72 7.58 -37.11
CA GLU A 267 -6.15 7.36 -37.29
C GLU A 267 -6.35 5.87 -37.63
N PRO A 268 -6.73 5.02 -36.64
CA PRO A 268 -7.07 3.63 -36.89
C PRO A 268 -8.28 3.50 -37.82
N PHE A 269 -8.26 2.50 -38.71
CA PHE A 269 -9.30 2.26 -39.70
C PHE A 269 -9.81 0.82 -39.63
N ALA A 270 -11.10 0.61 -39.95
CA ALA A 270 -11.76 -0.67 -39.74
C ALA A 270 -11.25 -1.80 -40.65
N LEU A 271 -11.12 -2.99 -40.07
CA LEU A 271 -11.01 -4.25 -40.79
C LEU A 271 -12.30 -4.49 -41.61
N GLY A 272 -12.18 -5.10 -42.79
CA GLY A 272 -13.34 -5.43 -43.64
C GLY A 272 -14.00 -4.25 -44.38
N LYS A 273 -13.44 -3.04 -44.32
CA LYS A 273 -13.81 -1.89 -45.19
C LYS A 273 -12.67 -1.57 -46.15
N ASP A 274 -12.92 -0.67 -47.11
CA ASP A 274 -11.87 -0.14 -47.99
C ASP A 274 -10.77 0.54 -47.17
N TRP A 275 -9.56 -0.02 -47.20
CA TRP A 275 -8.41 0.53 -46.47
C TRP A 275 -7.85 1.76 -47.20
N PRO A 276 -7.44 2.82 -46.48
CA PRO A 276 -6.89 4.02 -47.09
C PRO A 276 -5.64 3.70 -47.94
N ALA A 277 -5.54 4.30 -49.12
CA ALA A 277 -4.35 4.20 -49.97
C ALA A 277 -3.14 4.93 -49.35
N THR A 278 -3.39 5.97 -48.53
CA THR A 278 -2.38 6.70 -47.77
C THR A 278 -2.91 7.01 -46.38
N TYR A 279 -2.12 6.82 -45.34
CA TYR A 279 -2.49 7.17 -43.96
C TYR A 279 -1.30 7.67 -43.16
N THR A 280 -1.57 8.27 -42.00
CA THR A 280 -0.54 8.84 -41.13
C THR A 280 -0.19 7.87 -40.01
N ILE A 281 1.11 7.59 -39.87
CA ILE A 281 1.65 6.87 -38.70
C ILE A 281 2.33 7.86 -37.76
N THR A 282 2.43 7.49 -36.49
CA THR A 282 3.23 8.21 -35.49
C THR A 282 4.45 7.35 -35.15
N LYS A 283 5.65 7.89 -35.28
CA LYS A 283 6.90 7.21 -34.91
C LYS A 283 7.76 8.09 -34.01
N ILE A 284 8.83 7.52 -33.45
CA ILE A 284 9.77 8.27 -32.62
C ILE A 284 10.96 8.73 -33.48
N GLU A 285 11.12 10.03 -33.66
CA GLU A 285 12.32 10.64 -34.24
C GLU A 285 13.07 11.45 -33.18
N ARG A 286 14.36 11.17 -32.98
CA ARG A 286 15.22 11.87 -32.01
C ARG A 286 14.60 11.96 -30.61
N GLY A 287 13.92 10.90 -30.17
CA GLY A 287 13.24 10.80 -28.88
C GLY A 287 11.90 11.53 -28.77
N LYS A 288 11.33 12.06 -29.88
CA LYS A 288 10.04 12.75 -29.89
C LYS A 288 9.04 12.08 -30.86
N PRO A 289 7.74 12.09 -30.58
CA PRO A 289 6.72 11.70 -31.55
C PRO A 289 6.77 12.60 -32.79
N ALA A 290 6.79 11.97 -33.96
CA ALA A 290 6.75 12.60 -35.27
C ALA A 290 5.70 11.89 -36.14
N GLU A 291 4.88 12.67 -36.83
CA GLU A 291 3.84 12.17 -37.73
C GLU A 291 4.40 12.03 -39.14
N LYS A 292 4.13 10.90 -39.81
CA LYS A 292 4.50 10.69 -41.22
C LYS A 292 3.33 10.11 -42.00
N LYS A 293 2.89 10.83 -43.03
CA LYS A 293 1.91 10.34 -44.00
C LYS A 293 2.63 9.49 -45.05
N LEU A 294 2.19 8.25 -45.23
CA LEU A 294 2.82 7.26 -46.10
C LEU A 294 1.80 6.51 -46.95
N ASN A 295 2.28 5.94 -48.05
CA ASN A 295 1.50 5.08 -48.92
C ASN A 295 1.38 3.69 -48.31
N ARG A 296 0.17 3.14 -48.32
CA ARG A 296 -0.08 1.73 -48.00
C ARG A 296 0.57 0.86 -49.07
N TYR A 297 1.38 -0.10 -48.65
CA TYR A 297 1.88 -1.12 -49.56
C TYR A 297 0.73 -2.04 -50.01
N THR A 298 0.69 -2.37 -51.31
CA THR A 298 -0.40 -3.13 -51.93
C THR A 298 0.06 -4.40 -52.64
N LYS A 299 1.21 -4.39 -53.32
CA LYS A 299 1.82 -5.51 -54.04
C LYS A 299 3.21 -5.14 -54.58
N GLY A 300 3.97 -6.14 -55.04
CA GLY A 300 5.26 -5.99 -55.71
C GLY A 300 6.44 -6.08 -54.76
N ASP A 301 7.66 -5.84 -55.24
CA ASP A 301 8.83 -5.78 -54.36
C ASP A 301 8.72 -4.62 -53.36
N LEU A 302 9.45 -4.72 -52.23
CA LEU A 302 9.58 -3.59 -51.30
C LEU A 302 10.24 -2.43 -52.05
N PRO A 303 9.56 -1.30 -52.27
CA PRO A 303 10.15 -0.20 -53.02
C PRO A 303 11.23 0.47 -52.17
N GLY A 304 12.23 1.09 -52.83
CA GLY A 304 13.31 1.83 -52.16
C GLY A 304 12.88 3.13 -51.46
N GLN A 305 11.59 3.26 -51.10
CA GLN A 305 10.97 4.40 -50.44
C GLN A 305 10.14 3.89 -49.26
N ASP A 306 9.98 4.72 -48.23
CA ASP A 306 9.20 4.35 -47.04
C ASP A 306 7.76 3.96 -47.38
N ILE A 307 7.33 2.80 -46.88
CA ILE A 307 5.98 2.26 -47.05
C ILE A 307 5.45 1.67 -45.73
N VAL A 308 4.13 1.56 -45.63
CA VAL A 308 3.47 0.98 -44.44
C VAL A 308 2.57 -0.20 -44.79
N VAL A 309 2.70 -1.26 -44.01
CA VAL A 309 1.86 -2.47 -44.07
C VAL A 309 1.01 -2.52 -42.80
N PRO A 310 -0.33 -2.44 -42.89
CA PRO A 310 -1.21 -2.58 -41.73
C PRO A 310 -1.03 -3.95 -41.07
N ILE A 311 -1.03 -3.99 -39.73
CA ILE A 311 -0.92 -5.25 -38.98
C ILE A 311 -2.32 -5.72 -38.61
N ASP A 312 -2.60 -7.01 -38.84
CA ASP A 312 -3.85 -7.67 -38.42
C ASP A 312 -4.16 -7.35 -36.94
N PRO A 313 -5.34 -6.76 -36.62
CA PRO A 313 -5.69 -6.39 -35.26
C PRO A 313 -5.62 -7.57 -34.29
N ALA A 314 -5.98 -8.79 -34.74
CA ALA A 314 -5.91 -10.01 -33.94
C ALA A 314 -4.48 -10.33 -33.47
N SER A 315 -3.46 -10.02 -34.29
CA SER A 315 -2.05 -10.17 -33.91
C SER A 315 -1.58 -9.14 -32.89
N THR A 316 -2.29 -8.01 -32.72
CA THR A 316 -1.91 -6.93 -31.80
C THR A 316 -2.69 -6.95 -30.48
N ALA A 317 -3.88 -7.55 -30.44
CA ALA A 317 -4.76 -7.59 -29.26
C ALA A 317 -4.12 -8.23 -28.01
N VAL A 318 -3.27 -9.25 -28.21
CA VAL A 318 -2.55 -9.98 -27.15
C VAL A 318 -1.64 -9.04 -26.33
N PHE A 319 -1.04 -8.03 -26.97
CA PHE A 319 0.05 -7.24 -26.40
C PHE A 319 -0.38 -6.06 -25.51
N THR A 320 -1.66 -5.68 -25.49
CA THR A 320 -2.09 -4.45 -24.78
C THR A 320 -3.24 -4.65 -23.78
N SER A 321 -4.15 -5.61 -24.02
CA SER A 321 -5.35 -5.76 -23.19
C SER A 321 -5.40 -7.05 -22.37
N GLU A 322 -4.81 -8.14 -22.85
CA GLU A 322 -4.85 -9.42 -22.11
C GLU A 322 -4.06 -9.37 -20.81
N GLU A 323 -2.88 -8.77 -20.81
CA GLU A 323 -2.07 -8.61 -19.60
C GLU A 323 -2.77 -7.69 -18.58
N ALA A 324 -3.32 -6.56 -19.02
CA ALA A 324 -4.11 -5.66 -18.17
C ALA A 324 -5.32 -6.38 -17.54
N MET A 325 -6.06 -7.16 -18.33
CA MET A 325 -7.18 -7.97 -17.84
C MET A 325 -6.74 -9.12 -16.93
N ARG A 326 -5.60 -9.76 -17.19
CA ARG A 326 -5.03 -10.81 -16.34
C ARG A 326 -4.62 -10.26 -14.98
N ASN A 327 -3.91 -9.13 -14.97
CA ASN A 327 -3.48 -8.44 -13.75
C ASN A 327 -4.69 -7.94 -12.94
N LEU A 328 -5.70 -7.39 -13.61
CA LEU A 328 -6.95 -7.00 -12.96
C LEU A 328 -7.66 -8.21 -12.33
N ARG A 329 -7.91 -9.28 -13.10
CA ARG A 329 -8.53 -10.52 -12.59
C ARG A 329 -7.75 -11.12 -11.43
N LYS A 330 -6.42 -11.13 -11.49
CA LYS A 330 -5.56 -11.59 -10.39
C LYS A 330 -5.77 -10.74 -9.13
N ALA A 331 -5.75 -9.42 -9.24
CA ALA A 331 -5.98 -8.54 -8.09
C ALA A 331 -7.37 -8.74 -7.44
N PHE A 332 -8.42 -8.98 -8.23
CA PHE A 332 -9.73 -9.37 -7.69
C PHE A 332 -9.67 -10.72 -6.94
N VAL A 333 -9.07 -11.75 -7.55
CA VAL A 333 -8.99 -13.09 -6.94
C VAL A 333 -8.15 -13.06 -5.66
N ASP A 334 -6.98 -12.43 -5.68
CA ASP A 334 -6.08 -12.35 -4.53
C ASP A 334 -6.76 -11.62 -3.35
N LEU A 335 -7.42 -10.48 -3.60
CA LEU A 335 -8.13 -9.73 -2.55
C LEU A 335 -9.34 -10.50 -1.99
N ARG A 336 -10.06 -11.25 -2.83
CA ARG A 336 -11.16 -12.11 -2.36
C ARG A 336 -10.65 -13.32 -1.56
N LYS A 337 -9.50 -13.89 -1.92
CA LYS A 337 -8.82 -14.93 -1.11
C LYS A 337 -8.36 -14.38 0.24
N GLU A 338 -7.89 -13.14 0.31
CA GLU A 338 -7.52 -12.50 1.59
C GLU A 338 -8.74 -12.27 2.51
N LEU A 339 -9.91 -11.97 1.93
CA LEU A 339 -11.18 -11.83 2.66
C LEU A 339 -11.76 -13.17 3.13
N LYS A 340 -11.90 -14.13 2.21
CA LYS A 340 -12.67 -15.38 2.40
C LYS A 340 -11.82 -16.61 2.71
N GLY A 341 -10.53 -16.56 2.43
CA GLY A 341 -9.65 -17.71 2.52
C GLY A 341 -9.45 -18.43 1.19
N ASP A 342 -8.70 -19.52 1.24
CA ASP A 342 -8.41 -20.37 0.09
C ASP A 342 -8.36 -21.84 0.52
N GLU A 343 -9.31 -22.63 0.02
CA GLU A 343 -9.45 -24.07 0.27
C GLU A 343 -8.90 -24.91 -0.90
N SER A 344 -8.26 -24.29 -1.91
CA SER A 344 -7.78 -25.01 -3.10
C SER A 344 -6.61 -25.97 -2.84
N ASP A 345 -5.93 -25.84 -1.70
CA ASP A 345 -5.09 -26.89 -1.12
C ASP A 345 -5.76 -27.47 0.13
N PRO A 346 -6.37 -28.67 0.06
CA PRO A 346 -6.98 -29.33 1.21
C PRO A 346 -6.00 -29.71 2.33
N GLN A 347 -4.69 -29.71 2.08
CA GLN A 347 -3.67 -29.98 3.10
C GLN A 347 -3.28 -28.70 3.86
N ASN A 348 -3.43 -27.53 3.25
CA ASN A 348 -3.03 -26.24 3.81
C ASN A 348 -4.11 -25.14 3.57
N PRO A 349 -5.35 -25.32 4.07
CA PRO A 349 -6.40 -24.32 3.90
C PRO A 349 -6.00 -22.99 4.54
N VAL A 350 -6.13 -21.90 3.78
CA VAL A 350 -5.81 -20.54 4.24
C VAL A 350 -7.07 -19.91 4.80
N THR A 351 -7.15 -19.76 6.12
CA THR A 351 -8.24 -19.03 6.81
C THR A 351 -8.32 -17.57 6.34
N GLY A 352 -9.50 -17.15 5.89
CA GLY A 352 -9.77 -15.76 5.47
C GLY A 352 -9.84 -14.77 6.62
N THR A 353 -9.70 -13.47 6.33
CA THR A 353 -9.74 -12.42 7.36
C THR A 353 -11.12 -12.31 8.02
N ILE A 354 -12.21 -12.55 7.28
CA ILE A 354 -13.57 -12.56 7.84
C ILE A 354 -13.72 -13.67 8.88
N GLU A 355 -13.31 -14.90 8.54
CA GLU A 355 -13.35 -16.07 9.43
C GLU A 355 -12.44 -15.89 10.64
N LEU A 356 -11.26 -15.31 10.45
CA LEU A 356 -10.34 -14.93 11.53
C LEU A 356 -11.01 -13.97 12.53
N GLY A 357 -11.79 -13.00 12.04
CA GLY A 357 -12.60 -12.10 12.86
C GLY A 357 -13.73 -12.82 13.60
N ASP A 358 -14.48 -13.69 12.91
CA ASP A 358 -15.60 -14.44 13.50
C ASP A 358 -15.09 -15.45 14.58
N GLY A 359 -13.90 -16.04 14.37
CA GLY A 359 -13.19 -16.84 15.37
C GLY A 359 -12.71 -16.03 16.58
N LEU A 360 -12.19 -14.82 16.35
CA LEU A 360 -11.77 -13.91 17.42
C LEU A 360 -12.96 -13.42 18.25
N LEU A 361 -14.10 -13.10 17.62
CA LEU A 361 -15.36 -12.81 18.31
C LEU A 361 -15.78 -13.96 19.23
N SER A 362 -15.62 -15.20 18.76
CA SER A 362 -15.94 -16.42 19.53
C SER A 362 -15.02 -16.61 20.74
N GLU A 363 -13.72 -16.28 20.63
CA GLU A 363 -12.79 -16.28 21.76
C GLU A 363 -13.09 -15.16 22.77
N LEU A 364 -13.37 -13.94 22.30
CA LEU A 364 -13.71 -12.81 23.17
C LEU A 364 -15.04 -13.05 23.91
N GLN A 365 -16.03 -13.67 23.26
CA GLN A 365 -17.29 -14.02 23.90
C GLN A 365 -17.07 -14.94 25.11
N LYS A 366 -16.16 -15.92 25.02
CA LYS A 366 -15.79 -16.78 26.16
C LYS A 366 -15.19 -16.00 27.32
N VAL A 367 -14.40 -14.95 27.05
CA VAL A 367 -13.87 -14.04 28.08
C VAL A 367 -15.00 -13.24 28.75
N THR A 368 -15.99 -12.77 27.97
CA THR A 368 -17.12 -11.99 28.51
C THR A 368 -18.18 -12.81 29.25
N ALA A 369 -18.21 -14.14 29.05
CA ALA A 369 -19.21 -15.04 29.63
C ALA A 369 -18.68 -15.87 30.83
N GLY A 370 -17.36 -15.95 31.01
CA GLY A 370 -16.70 -16.71 32.08
C GLY A 370 -16.10 -15.86 33.19
N GLY A 371 -16.55 -14.60 33.36
CA GLY A 371 -16.03 -13.65 34.36
C GLY A 371 -17.13 -12.90 35.11
#